data_AF-A0A6L9LE73-F1
#
_entry.id   AF-A0A6L9LE73-F1
#
_cell.length_a   1.000
_cell.length_b   1.000
_cell.length_c   1.000
_cell.angle_alpha   90.00
_cell.angle_beta   90.00
_cell.angle_gamma   90.00
#
_symmetry.space_group_name_H-M   'P 1'
#
loop_
_entity.id
_entity.type
_entity.pdbx_description
1 polymer ?
#
loop_
_entity_poly.entity_id
_entity_poly.type
_entity_poly.pdbx_seq_one_letter_code
_entity_poly.pdbx_strand_id
1 'polypeptide(L)'
;MQEERSDRQWQIIDIPTREFSTRLDEHLTSHASAGTLFSRLAVIHQVAKAYAVEAARQLSPNLQPADVEIEEITDPPMYGYVLDDDPVVIQFSYSQSN
;
A
#
# COMPACT_ATOMS: atom_id res chain seq x y z
N MET A 1 -0.54 -6.96 -34.85
CA MET A 1 -0.01 -6.53 -33.54
C MET A 1 -1.22 -6.13 -32.74
N GLN A 2 -1.66 -6.97 -31.80
CA GLN A 2 -2.77 -6.61 -30.92
C GLN A 2 -2.17 -5.68 -29.86
N GLU A 3 -2.59 -4.41 -29.86
CA GLU A 3 -2.44 -3.56 -28.69
C GLU A 3 -3.30 -4.19 -27.59
N GLU A 4 -2.67 -4.94 -26.68
CA GLU A 4 -3.22 -5.19 -25.35
C GLU A 4 -3.53 -3.81 -24.77
N ARG A 5 -4.79 -3.39 -24.84
CA ARG A 5 -5.26 -2.28 -24.03
C ARG A 5 -5.04 -2.74 -22.60
N SER A 6 -3.97 -2.27 -22.00
CA SER A 6 -3.78 -2.44 -20.57
C SER A 6 -4.89 -1.61 -19.93
N ASP A 7 -6.02 -2.25 -19.59
CA ASP A 7 -7.15 -1.66 -18.85
C ASP A 7 -6.75 -1.33 -17.38
N ARG A 8 -5.44 -1.18 -17.14
CA ARG A 8 -4.86 -0.80 -15.86
C ARG A 8 -5.13 0.67 -15.62
N GLN A 9 -5.89 0.93 -14.55
CA GLN A 9 -6.15 2.26 -14.05
C GLN A 9 -5.06 2.63 -13.05
N TRP A 10 -4.51 3.83 -13.19
CA TRP A 10 -3.47 4.36 -12.31
C TRP A 10 -4.08 5.29 -11.27
N GLN A 11 -3.61 5.18 -10.03
CA GLN A 11 -4.01 6.04 -8.92
C GLN A 11 -2.81 6.40 -8.06
N ILE A 12 -2.91 7.56 -7.42
CA ILE A 12 -1.98 8.04 -6.40
C ILE A 12 -2.82 8.45 -5.20
N ILE A 13 -2.37 8.04 -4.01
CA ILE A 13 -2.96 8.47 -2.74
C ILE A 13 -1.87 9.00 -1.82
N ASP A 14 -2.22 10.07 -1.11
CA ASP A 14 -1.38 10.70 -0.10
C ASP A 14 -1.90 10.30 1.29
N ILE A 15 -1.05 9.70 2.10
CA ILE A 15 -1.42 9.20 3.43
C ILE A 15 -0.61 9.97 4.47
N PRO A 16 -1.25 10.58 5.47
CA PRO A 16 -0.52 11.21 6.56
C PRO A 16 0.46 10.23 7.19
N THR A 17 1.74 10.62 7.31
CA THR A 17 2.80 9.74 7.84
C THR A 17 2.47 9.16 9.22
N ARG A 18 1.75 9.92 10.05
CA ARG A 18 1.25 9.44 11.36
C ARG A 18 0.26 8.28 11.23
N GLU A 19 -0.67 8.36 10.28
CA GLU A 19 -1.67 7.33 10.04
C GLU A 19 -1.02 6.06 9.49
N PHE A 20 -0.11 6.22 8.52
CA PHE A 20 0.65 5.10 7.97
C PHE A 20 1.50 4.42 9.06
N SER A 21 2.22 5.20 9.87
CA SER A 21 3.08 4.69 10.94
C SER A 21 2.29 3.92 12.00
N THR A 22 1.09 4.42 12.35
CA THR A 22 0.22 3.74 13.32
C THR A 22 -0.16 2.33 12.83
N ARG A 23 -0.63 2.21 11.58
CA ARG A 23 -0.95 0.90 10.97
C ARG A 23 0.28 -0.01 10.84
N LEU A 24 1.44 0.57 10.53
CA LEU A 24 2.70 -0.17 10.44
C LEU A 24 3.11 -0.77 11.80
N ASP A 25 3.01 0.00 12.88
CA ASP A 25 3.36 -0.46 14.22
C ASP A 25 2.40 -1.54 14.74
N GLU A 26 1.11 -1.44 14.41
CA GLU A 26 0.12 -2.49 14.68
C GLU A 26 0.50 -3.82 14.01
N HIS A 27 0.92 -3.79 12.74
CA HIS A 27 1.35 -4.99 12.01
C HIS A 27 2.66 -5.55 12.57
N LEU A 28 3.65 -4.70 12.84
CA LEU A 28 4.93 -5.13 13.42
C LEU A 28 4.74 -5.81 14.78
N THR A 29 3.87 -5.27 15.63
CA THR A 29 3.55 -5.84 16.95
C THR A 29 2.79 -7.16 16.82
N SER A 30 1.85 -7.25 15.89
CA SER A 30 1.08 -8.47 15.61
C SER A 30 1.98 -9.61 15.10
N HIS A 31 2.89 -9.32 14.17
CA HIS A 31 3.80 -10.31 13.61
C HIS A 31 4.90 -10.76 14.57
N ALA A 32 5.41 -9.84 15.41
CA ALA A 32 6.32 -10.19 16.49
C ALA A 32 5.68 -11.21 17.46
N SER A 33 4.39 -11.04 17.75
CA SER A 33 3.62 -11.95 18.61
C SER A 33 3.39 -13.32 17.97
N ALA A 34 3.34 -13.40 16.63
CA ALA A 34 3.19 -14.64 15.87
C ALA A 34 4.51 -15.38 15.59
N GLY A 35 5.64 -14.92 16.16
CA GLY A 35 6.96 -15.53 15.97
C GLY A 35 7.52 -15.43 14.54
N THR A 36 6.90 -14.63 13.67
CA THR A 36 7.36 -14.42 12.30
C THR A 36 8.08 -13.08 12.20
N LEU A 37 9.39 -13.13 11.99
CA LEU A 37 10.21 -11.93 11.79
C LEU A 37 10.08 -11.45 10.34
N PHE A 38 9.09 -10.60 10.08
CA PHE A 38 9.03 -9.86 8.81
C PHE A 38 10.01 -8.69 8.82
N SER A 39 10.65 -8.45 7.68
CA SER A 39 11.42 -7.21 7.51
C SER A 39 10.46 -6.02 7.55
N ARG A 40 10.87 -4.91 8.14
CA ARG A 40 10.08 -3.67 8.16
C ARG A 40 9.62 -3.28 6.76
N LEU A 41 10.48 -3.46 5.75
CA LEU A 41 10.15 -3.22 4.35
C LEU A 41 8.98 -4.09 3.86
N ALA A 42 8.95 -5.38 4.20
CA ALA A 42 7.84 -6.25 3.83
C ALA A 42 6.53 -5.77 4.48
N VAL A 43 6.58 -5.32 5.73
CA VAL A 43 5.39 -4.80 6.42
C VAL A 43 4.96 -3.45 5.84
N ILE A 44 5.89 -2.56 5.49
CA ILE A 44 5.60 -1.31 4.76
C ILE A 44 4.84 -1.62 3.46
N HIS A 45 5.31 -2.58 2.67
CA HIS A 45 4.62 -3.00 1.45
C HIS A 45 3.22 -3.59 1.73
N GLN A 46 3.05 -4.37 2.79
CA GLN A 46 1.73 -4.92 3.17
C GLN A 46 0.75 -3.80 3.56
N VAL A 47 1.19 -2.85 4.37
CA VAL A 47 0.37 -1.70 4.77
C VAL A 47 0.04 -0.83 3.55
N ALA A 48 1.02 -0.53 2.70
CA ALA A 48 0.80 0.23 1.48
C ALA A 48 -0.21 -0.47 0.55
N LYS A 49 -0.07 -1.78 0.39
CA LYS A 49 -1.01 -2.61 -0.37
C LYS A 49 -2.42 -2.55 0.20
N ALA A 50 -2.58 -2.58 1.52
CA ALA A 50 -3.89 -2.46 2.14
C ALA A 50 -4.57 -1.12 1.81
N TYR A 51 -3.84 0.00 1.94
CA TYR A 51 -4.36 1.32 1.56
C TYR A 51 -4.72 1.41 0.07
N ALA A 52 -3.87 0.88 -0.82
CA ALA A 52 -4.15 0.87 -2.25
C ALA A 52 -5.42 0.05 -2.59
N VAL A 53 -5.62 -1.09 -1.94
CA VAL A 53 -6.84 -1.91 -2.10
C VAL A 53 -8.08 -1.18 -1.58
N GLU A 54 -7.99 -0.51 -0.43
CA GLU A 54 -9.08 0.28 0.11
C GLU A 54 -9.46 1.42 -0.84
N ALA A 55 -8.49 2.17 -1.36
CA ALA A 55 -8.69 3.25 -2.32
C ALA A 55 -9.27 2.73 -3.65
N ALA A 56 -8.72 1.63 -4.19
CA ALA A 56 -9.24 1.01 -5.41
C ALA A 56 -10.69 0.54 -5.24
N ARG A 57 -11.05 0.00 -4.07
CA ARG A 57 -12.42 -0.45 -3.77
C ARG A 57 -13.43 0.68 -3.63
N GLN A 58 -13.00 1.89 -3.28
CA GLN A 58 -13.88 3.06 -3.31
C GLN A 58 -14.33 3.39 -4.75
N LEU A 59 -13.47 3.13 -5.74
CA LEU A 59 -13.76 3.32 -7.16
C LEU A 59 -14.42 2.07 -7.78
N SER A 60 -14.06 0.89 -7.29
CA SER A 60 -14.45 -0.41 -7.83
C SER A 60 -14.74 -1.41 -6.70
N PRO A 61 -15.96 -1.46 -6.15
CA PRO A 61 -16.27 -2.23 -4.93
C PRO A 61 -15.97 -3.73 -5.01
N ASN A 62 -16.01 -4.32 -6.21
CA ASN A 62 -15.76 -5.75 -6.43
C ASN A 62 -14.28 -6.09 -6.66
N LEU A 63 -13.38 -5.11 -6.52
CA LEU A 63 -11.97 -5.30 -6.83
C LEU A 63 -11.29 -6.23 -5.81
N GLN A 64 -10.57 -7.23 -6.33
CA GLN A 64 -9.85 -8.16 -5.48
C GLN A 64 -8.49 -7.60 -5.10
N PRO A 65 -7.95 -7.93 -3.91
CA PRO A 65 -6.61 -7.47 -3.52
C PRO A 65 -5.51 -7.91 -4.49
N ALA A 66 -5.71 -9.04 -5.18
CA ALA A 66 -4.77 -9.55 -6.18
C ALA A 66 -4.70 -8.68 -7.44
N ASP A 67 -5.73 -7.87 -7.71
CA ASP A 67 -5.83 -7.05 -8.92
C ASP A 67 -5.15 -5.67 -8.79
N VAL A 68 -4.76 -5.29 -7.57
CA VAL A 68 -3.98 -4.07 -7.31
C VAL A 68 -2.50 -4.39 -7.46
N GLU A 69 -1.69 -3.49 -7.98
CA GLU A 69 -0.24 -3.59 -8.03
C GLU A 69 0.36 -2.31 -7.46
N ILE A 70 1.28 -2.45 -6.50
CA ILE A 70 2.02 -1.29 -5.97
C ILE A 70 3.17 -1.03 -6.91
N GLU A 71 3.23 0.20 -7.43
CA GLU A 71 4.19 0.62 -8.42
C GLU A 71 5.32 1.38 -7.74
N GLU A 72 4.96 2.29 -6.83
CA GLU A 72 5.91 3.08 -6.05
C GLU A 72 5.36 3.43 -4.66
N ILE A 73 6.25 3.50 -3.68
CA ILE A 73 6.00 4.02 -2.34
C ILE A 73 7.07 5.08 -2.08
N THR A 74 6.66 6.34 -1.95
CA THR A 74 7.56 7.47 -1.69
C THR A 74 7.49 7.87 -0.22
N ASP A 75 8.66 8.22 0.33
CA ASP A 75 8.86 8.62 1.73
C ASP A 75 8.25 7.68 2.80
N PRO A 76 8.41 6.34 2.69
CA PRO A 76 7.90 5.45 3.72
C PRO A 76 8.66 5.64 5.04
N PRO A 77 8.01 5.47 6.21
CA PRO A 77 8.66 5.61 7.50
C PRO A 77 9.64 4.45 7.76
N MET A 78 10.91 4.62 7.36
CA MET A 78 11.95 3.59 7.43
C MET A 78 12.51 3.37 8.83
N TYR A 79 12.56 4.40 9.68
CA TYR A 79 13.12 4.32 11.03
C TYR A 79 12.28 5.10 12.04
N GLY A 80 12.28 4.68 13.31
CA GLY A 80 11.32 5.08 14.34
C GLY A 80 11.31 6.54 14.81
N TYR A 81 12.05 7.45 14.18
CA TYR A 81 12.14 8.84 14.60
C TYR A 81 12.45 9.79 13.43
N VAL A 82 11.50 10.00 12.53
CA VAL A 82 11.15 11.34 12.03
C VAL A 82 9.67 11.28 11.64
N LEU A 83 8.82 12.02 12.34
CA LEU A 83 7.50 12.37 11.82
C LEU A 83 7.73 13.59 10.94
N ASP A 84 8.27 13.39 9.74
CA ASP A 84 8.15 14.41 8.71
C ASP A 84 6.64 14.67 8.50
N ASP A 85 6.28 15.95 8.31
CA ASP A 85 4.91 16.34 7.96
C ASP A 85 4.57 15.93 6.51
N ASP A 86 5.56 15.45 5.75
CA ASP A 86 5.37 14.95 4.40
C ASP A 86 4.53 13.66 4.41
N PRO A 87 3.57 13.51 3.49
CA PRO A 87 2.75 12.32 3.39
C PRO A 87 3.53 11.15 2.79
N VAL A 88 3.16 9.93 3.18
CA VAL A 88 3.54 8.73 2.43
C VAL A 88 2.70 8.70 1.16
N VAL A 89 3.36 8.75 0.01
CA VAL A 89 2.69 8.71 -1.29
C VAL A 89 2.73 7.29 -1.83
N ILE A 90 1.57 6.74 -2.19
CA ILE A 90 1.46 5.41 -2.80
C ILE A 90 0.93 5.57 -4.23
N GLN A 91 1.75 5.17 -5.19
CA GLN A 91 1.33 4.99 -6.58
C GLN A 91 1.02 3.51 -6.81
N PHE A 92 -0.16 3.25 -7.36
CA PHE A 92 -0.59 1.91 -7.67
C PHE A 92 -1.39 1.86 -8.96
N SER A 93 -1.38 0.70 -9.59
CA SER A 93 -2.26 0.37 -10.70
C SER A 93 -3.24 -0.71 -10.29
N TYR A 94 -4.39 -0.77 -10.95
CA TYR A 94 -5.31 -1.89 -10.79
C TYR A 94 -6.08 -2.16 -12.07
N SER A 95 -6.51 -3.41 -12.25
CA SER A 95 -7.39 -3.82 -13.35
C SER A 95 -8.62 -4.52 -12.80
N GLN A 96 -9.79 -4.32 -13.38
CA GLN A 96 -10.91 -5.17 -13.03
C GLN A 96 -10.78 -6.50 -13.78
N SER A 97 -10.46 -7.56 -13.05
CA SER A 97 -10.58 -8.93 -13.57
C SER A 97 -12.08 -9.23 -13.71
N ASN A 98 -12.60 -9.16 -14.93
CA ASN A 98 -13.99 -9.49 -15.27
C ASN A 98 -14.19 -11.01 -15.35
#